data_AF-A0A385BMP5-F1
#
_entry.id   AF-A0A385BMP5-F1
#
_cell.length_a   1.000
_cell.length_b   1.000
_cell.length_c   1.000
_cell.angle_alpha   90.00
_cell.angle_beta   90.00
_cell.angle_gamma   90.00
#
_symmetry.space_group_name_H-M   'P 1'
#
loop_
_entity.id
_entity.type
_entity.pdbx_description
1 polymer ?
#
loop_
_entity_poly.entity_id
_entity_poly.type
_entity_poly.pdbx_seq_one_letter_code
_entity_poly.pdbx_strand_id
1 'polypeptide(L)'
;MKNYLGLILLLTVFSCGTKTNLSTDAAIAETEKKVSKIDANKDLKETKTEGALTDKEGFKDVGTFKYYVLFDENSEELSKIKNIEITNKTITETYYFSDNKLFFITSELANTPVKKIYINNKRVIAKEHVNSEEEKLLLDKANRFQKAFKKAH
;
A
#
# COMPACT_ATOMS: atom_id res chain seq x y z
N MET A 1 -56.27 -25.81 -38.66
CA MET A 1 -55.90 -26.99 -37.83
C MET A 1 -54.40 -26.99 -37.63
N LYS A 2 -53.98 -27.13 -36.36
CA LYS A 2 -52.63 -27.44 -35.85
C LYS A 2 -51.55 -26.33 -35.96
N ASN A 3 -51.56 -25.45 -34.95
CA ASN A 3 -50.38 -24.73 -34.47
C ASN A 3 -49.47 -25.74 -33.75
N TYR A 4 -48.24 -25.91 -34.22
CA TYR A 4 -47.14 -26.46 -33.42
C TYR A 4 -46.10 -25.36 -33.25
N LEU A 5 -46.29 -24.53 -32.23
CA LEU A 5 -45.27 -23.59 -31.78
C LEU A 5 -44.37 -24.36 -30.80
N GLY A 6 -43.22 -24.82 -31.29
CA GLY A 6 -42.20 -25.50 -30.51
C GLY A 6 -41.60 -24.55 -29.46
N LEU A 7 -41.68 -24.95 -28.20
CA LEU A 7 -41.04 -24.29 -27.07
C LEU A 7 -39.54 -24.65 -27.08
N ILE A 8 -38.69 -23.80 -27.65
CA ILE A 8 -37.23 -23.93 -27.52
C ILE A 8 -36.83 -23.25 -26.21
N LEU A 9 -36.64 -24.06 -25.17
CA LEU A 9 -36.12 -23.65 -23.88
C LEU A 9 -34.60 -23.42 -24.01
N LEU A 10 -34.18 -22.17 -24.21
CA LEU A 10 -32.78 -21.77 -24.19
C LEU A 10 -32.28 -21.79 -22.72
N LEU A 11 -31.63 -22.87 -22.32
CA LEU A 11 -30.88 -22.95 -21.07
C LEU A 11 -29.59 -22.13 -21.22
N THR A 12 -29.64 -20.86 -20.84
CA THR A 12 -28.43 -20.06 -20.61
C THR A 12 -27.76 -20.56 -19.34
N VAL A 13 -26.82 -21.48 -19.48
CA VAL A 13 -25.83 -21.79 -18.43
C VAL A 13 -24.99 -20.54 -18.21
N PHE A 14 -25.39 -19.75 -17.22
CA PHE A 14 -24.51 -18.78 -16.57
C PHE A 14 -23.35 -19.58 -15.98
N SER A 15 -22.25 -19.64 -16.71
CA SER A 15 -20.94 -19.97 -16.14
C SER A 15 -20.60 -18.87 -15.14
N CYS A 16 -21.01 -19.06 -13.89
CA CYS A 16 -20.41 -18.39 -12.75
C CYS A 16 -18.95 -18.85 -12.69
N GLY A 17 -18.07 -18.14 -13.39
CA GLY A 17 -16.62 -18.30 -13.24
C GLY A 17 -16.29 -18.21 -11.75
N THR A 18 -15.81 -19.31 -11.18
CA THR A 18 -15.40 -19.35 -9.79
C THR A 18 -14.24 -18.38 -9.62
N LYS A 19 -14.48 -17.26 -8.93
CA LYS A 19 -13.39 -16.41 -8.44
C LYS A 19 -12.60 -17.25 -7.45
N THR A 20 -11.52 -17.88 -7.90
CA THR A 20 -10.56 -18.51 -7.02
C THR A 20 -9.86 -17.39 -6.25
N ASN A 21 -10.29 -17.17 -5.01
CA ASN A 21 -9.58 -16.27 -4.11
C ASN A 21 -8.19 -16.89 -3.88
N LEU A 22 -7.12 -16.13 -4.18
CA LEU A 22 -5.75 -16.51 -3.83
C LEU A 22 -5.69 -16.81 -2.33
N SER A 23 -4.93 -17.84 -1.93
CA SER A 23 -4.64 -18.07 -0.51
C SER A 23 -3.83 -16.90 0.06
N THR A 24 -3.91 -16.69 1.37
CA THR A 24 -3.13 -15.64 2.05
C THR A 24 -1.63 -15.78 1.77
N ASP A 25 -1.09 -17.00 1.83
CA ASP A 25 0.34 -17.25 1.57
C ASP A 25 0.75 -16.90 0.14
N ALA A 26 -0.09 -17.25 -0.84
CA ALA A 26 0.16 -16.88 -2.23
C ALA A 26 0.13 -15.35 -2.42
N ALA A 27 -0.79 -14.65 -1.73
CA ALA A 27 -0.89 -13.20 -1.79
C ALA A 27 0.30 -12.50 -1.11
N ILE A 28 0.81 -13.06 0.00
CA ILE A 28 2.05 -12.61 0.65
C ILE A 28 3.23 -12.77 -0.31
N ALA A 29 3.42 -13.95 -0.91
CA ALA A 29 4.52 -14.21 -1.83
C ALA A 29 4.47 -13.29 -3.08
N GLU A 30 3.27 -13.05 -3.63
CA GLU A 30 3.12 -12.09 -4.74
C GLU A 30 3.47 -10.66 -4.31
N THR A 31 3.07 -10.26 -3.10
CA THR A 31 3.42 -8.96 -2.52
C THR A 31 4.94 -8.79 -2.40
N GLU A 32 5.64 -9.77 -1.83
CA GLU A 32 7.09 -9.73 -1.65
C GLU A 32 7.84 -9.70 -2.98
N LYS A 33 7.32 -10.40 -3.99
CA LYS A 33 7.83 -10.33 -5.37
C LYS A 33 7.65 -8.94 -5.96
N LYS A 34 6.49 -8.31 -5.77
CA LYS A 34 6.23 -6.93 -6.25
C LYS A 34 7.12 -5.91 -5.56
N VAL A 35 7.27 -6.01 -4.23
CA VAL A 35 8.19 -5.18 -3.43
C VAL A 35 9.61 -5.27 -3.99
N SER A 36 10.11 -6.49 -4.18
CA SER A 36 11.46 -6.72 -4.72
C SER A 36 11.67 -6.09 -6.08
N LYS A 37 10.64 -6.11 -6.95
CA LYS A 37 10.70 -5.45 -8.27
C LYS A 37 10.75 -3.93 -8.15
N ILE A 38 9.93 -3.33 -7.28
CA ILE A 38 9.94 -1.87 -7.05
C ILE A 38 11.29 -1.44 -6.48
N ASP A 39 11.84 -2.19 -5.52
CA ASP A 39 13.12 -1.84 -4.89
C ASP A 39 14.32 -2.03 -5.82
N ALA A 40 14.22 -2.93 -6.81
CA ALA A 40 15.22 -3.10 -7.85
C ALA A 40 15.09 -2.09 -9.01
N ASN A 41 13.96 -1.37 -9.11
CA ASN A 41 13.72 -0.43 -10.22
C ASN A 41 14.49 0.88 -10.02
N LYS A 42 15.46 1.13 -10.90
CA LYS A 42 16.32 2.33 -10.89
C LYS A 42 15.78 3.47 -11.76
N ASP A 43 14.72 3.23 -12.51
CA ASP A 43 14.15 4.20 -13.45
C ASP A 43 13.08 5.08 -12.78
N LEU A 44 12.73 4.80 -11.51
CA LEU A 44 11.80 5.63 -10.75
C LEU A 44 12.42 6.98 -10.41
N LYS A 45 11.66 8.04 -10.66
CA LYS A 45 12.00 9.38 -10.20
C LYS A 45 11.84 9.47 -8.70
N GLU A 46 12.81 10.07 -8.02
CA GLU A 46 12.79 10.30 -6.58
C GLU A 46 12.64 11.79 -6.27
N THR A 47 11.74 12.12 -5.36
CA THR A 47 11.67 13.45 -4.73
C THR A 47 11.83 13.33 -3.22
N LYS A 48 12.50 14.31 -2.61
CA LYS A 48 12.79 14.35 -1.17
C LYS A 48 12.08 15.53 -0.53
N THR A 49 11.46 15.30 0.61
CA THR A 49 10.94 16.35 1.50
C THR A 49 11.47 16.13 2.92
N GLU A 50 11.83 17.19 3.62
CA GLU A 50 12.33 17.12 5.00
C GLU A 50 11.84 18.31 5.81
N GLY A 51 11.81 18.15 7.14
CA GLY A 51 11.33 19.19 8.04
C GLY A 51 11.41 18.80 9.52
N ALA A 52 10.89 19.68 10.37
CA ALA A 52 10.80 19.45 11.81
C ALA A 52 9.54 18.63 12.16
N LEU A 53 9.66 17.78 13.17
CA LEU A 53 8.53 17.23 13.91
C LEU A 53 8.28 18.13 15.11
N THR A 54 7.05 18.58 15.28
CA THR A 54 6.64 19.43 16.39
C THR A 54 5.80 18.67 17.41
N ASP A 55 5.72 19.20 18.63
CA ASP A 55 4.74 18.75 19.61
C ASP A 55 3.29 18.96 19.11
N LYS A 56 2.31 18.44 19.85
CA LYS A 56 0.90 18.51 19.45
C LYS A 56 0.38 19.94 19.27
N GLU A 57 1.02 20.91 19.94
CA GLU A 57 0.65 22.31 19.91
C GLU A 57 1.37 23.07 18.79
N GLY A 58 2.41 22.48 18.20
CA GLY A 58 3.20 23.06 17.12
C GLY A 58 4.28 24.04 17.59
N PHE A 59 4.56 24.09 18.90
CA PHE A 59 5.43 25.12 19.48
C PHE A 59 6.86 24.65 19.73
N LYS A 60 7.07 23.34 19.91
CA LYS A 60 8.40 22.80 20.21
C LYS A 60 8.80 21.77 19.18
N ASP A 61 10.04 21.89 18.70
CA ASP A 61 10.67 20.86 17.90
C ASP A 61 10.97 19.64 18.79
N VAL A 62 10.43 18.49 18.39
CA VAL A 62 10.61 17.19 19.07
C VAL A 62 11.40 16.20 18.23
N GLY A 63 11.78 16.59 17.03
CA GLY A 63 12.56 15.77 16.11
C GLY A 63 12.57 16.31 14.69
N THR A 64 12.97 15.47 13.75
CA THR A 64 12.95 15.76 12.31
C THR A 64 12.30 14.62 11.55
N PHE A 65 11.81 14.93 10.36
CA PHE A 65 11.38 13.92 9.42
C PHE A 65 12.04 14.17 8.06
N LYS A 66 12.16 13.10 7.29
CA LYS A 66 12.50 13.13 5.89
C LYS A 66 11.75 12.01 5.19
N TYR A 67 11.06 12.32 4.11
CA TYR A 67 10.46 11.31 3.27
C TYR A 67 10.87 11.44 1.81
N TYR A 68 10.92 10.28 1.16
CA TYR A 68 11.24 10.11 -0.24
C TYR A 68 10.00 9.58 -0.96
N VAL A 69 9.66 10.14 -2.11
CA VAL A 69 8.59 9.66 -2.98
C VAL A 69 9.21 9.18 -4.27
N LEU A 70 8.98 7.91 -4.59
CA LEU A 70 9.44 7.26 -5.81
C LEU A 70 8.23 6.92 -6.69
N PHE A 71 8.26 7.39 -7.93
CA PHE A 71 7.16 7.27 -8.88
C PHE A 71 7.68 7.19 -10.32
N ASP A 72 6.85 6.70 -11.23
CA ASP A 72 7.14 6.72 -12.66
C ASP A 72 6.92 8.14 -13.21
N GLU A 73 7.92 8.73 -13.84
CA GLU A 73 7.84 10.12 -14.32
C GLU A 73 6.89 10.29 -15.51
N ASN A 74 6.65 9.25 -16.30
CA ASN A 74 5.83 9.34 -17.51
C ASN A 74 4.34 9.15 -17.19
N SER A 75 4.02 8.20 -16.31
CA SER A 75 2.64 7.89 -15.92
C SER A 75 2.20 8.59 -14.63
N GLU A 76 3.13 9.23 -13.93
CA GLU A 76 2.94 9.80 -12.58
C GLU A 76 2.43 8.76 -11.58
N GLU A 77 2.73 7.48 -11.81
CA GLU A 77 2.27 6.41 -10.94
C GLU A 77 3.15 6.29 -9.69
N LEU A 78 2.54 6.51 -8.53
CA LEU A 78 3.18 6.32 -7.23
C LEU A 78 3.57 4.86 -7.03
N SER A 79 4.86 4.60 -6.76
CA SER A 79 5.40 3.26 -6.51
C SER A 79 5.79 3.03 -5.06
N LYS A 80 6.47 4.00 -4.44
CA LYS A 80 6.99 3.85 -3.07
C LYS A 80 7.11 5.18 -2.36
N ILE A 81 6.82 5.19 -1.05
CA ILE A 81 7.14 6.29 -0.16
C ILE A 81 7.96 5.75 1.00
N LYS A 82 9.13 6.32 1.25
CA LYS A 82 9.99 5.99 2.39
C LYS A 82 10.02 7.16 3.35
N ASN A 83 9.41 7.02 4.52
CA ASN A 83 9.37 8.01 5.59
C ASN A 83 10.41 7.65 6.67
N ILE A 84 11.16 8.64 7.14
CA ILE A 84 12.13 8.51 8.22
C ILE A 84 11.83 9.59 9.24
N GLU A 85 11.49 9.18 10.46
CA GLU A 85 11.23 10.08 11.59
C GLU A 85 12.32 9.87 12.64
N ILE A 86 12.95 10.96 13.06
CA ILE A 86 14.05 10.96 14.02
C ILE A 86 13.62 11.82 15.22
N THR A 87 13.42 11.17 16.35
CA THR A 87 13.17 11.82 17.65
C THR A 87 14.27 11.35 18.63
N ASN A 88 13.91 10.86 19.81
CA ASN A 88 14.82 10.05 20.62
C ASN A 88 15.06 8.65 20.04
N LYS A 89 14.30 8.27 19.01
CA LYS A 89 14.42 7.03 18.24
C LYS A 89 14.28 7.34 16.75
N THR A 90 14.87 6.48 15.91
CA THR A 90 14.68 6.52 14.46
C THR A 90 13.68 5.47 14.03
N ILE A 91 12.60 5.90 13.38
CA ILE A 91 11.60 5.02 12.78
C ILE A 91 11.69 5.18 11.26
N THR A 92 11.83 4.07 10.54
CA THR A 92 11.75 4.05 9.07
C THR A 92 10.49 3.30 8.65
N GLU A 93 9.63 3.95 7.89
CA GLU A 93 8.40 3.36 7.36
C GLU A 93 8.46 3.37 5.84
N THR A 94 8.13 2.26 5.20
CA THR A 94 8.05 2.19 3.73
C THR A 94 6.65 1.78 3.31
N TYR A 95 6.06 2.52 2.39
CA TYR A 95 4.71 2.34 1.87
C TYR A 95 4.80 2.04 0.38
N TYR A 96 4.27 0.90 -0.05
CA TYR A 96 4.35 0.45 -1.44
C TYR A 96 2.98 0.52 -2.13
N PHE A 97 3.01 1.05 -3.34
CA PHE A 97 1.84 1.35 -4.14
C PHE A 97 1.97 0.74 -5.54
N SER A 98 0.84 0.31 -6.10
CA SER A 98 0.70 -0.16 -7.47
C SER A 98 -0.75 0.02 -7.89
N ASP A 99 -0.99 0.40 -9.14
CA ASP A 99 -2.31 0.76 -9.66
C ASP A 99 -2.99 1.82 -8.77
N ASN A 100 -2.20 2.79 -8.27
CA ASN A 100 -2.65 3.81 -7.32
C ASN A 100 -3.27 3.25 -6.03
N LYS A 101 -2.91 2.04 -5.61
CA LYS A 101 -3.41 1.40 -4.38
C LYS A 101 -2.23 0.99 -3.50
N LEU A 102 -2.36 1.27 -2.21
CA LEU A 102 -1.46 0.74 -1.19
C LEU A 102 -1.63 -0.78 -1.11
N PHE A 103 -0.53 -1.52 -1.19
CA PHE A 103 -0.55 -2.98 -1.08
C PHE A 103 0.39 -3.54 -0.01
N PHE A 104 1.37 -2.76 0.46
CA PHE A 104 2.29 -3.21 1.49
C PHE A 104 2.87 -2.06 2.33
N ILE A 105 3.10 -2.33 3.61
CA ILE A 105 3.75 -1.40 4.54
C ILE A 105 4.81 -2.16 5.33
N THR A 106 5.99 -1.55 5.49
CA THR A 106 6.97 -1.93 6.51
C THR A 106 7.20 -0.80 7.51
N SER A 107 7.47 -1.13 8.77
CA SER A 107 7.90 -0.17 9.77
C SER A 107 9.03 -0.78 10.62
N GLU A 108 10.14 -0.07 10.68
CA GLU A 108 11.38 -0.51 11.30
C GLU A 108 11.77 0.46 12.40
N LEU A 109 12.05 -0.09 13.57
CA LEU A 109 12.64 0.60 14.70
C LEU A 109 13.81 -0.26 15.21
N ALA A 110 14.95 0.38 15.50
CA ALA A 110 16.15 -0.32 15.92
C ALA A 110 15.89 -1.29 17.08
N ASN A 111 16.44 -2.50 16.98
CA ASN A 111 16.31 -3.59 17.96
C ASN A 111 14.87 -4.07 18.21
N THR A 112 13.97 -3.88 17.24
CA THR A 112 12.61 -4.44 17.29
C THR A 112 12.32 -5.25 16.02
N PRO A 113 11.44 -6.28 16.09
CA PRO A 113 11.01 -6.98 14.89
C PRO A 113 10.40 -6.03 13.86
N VAL A 114 10.71 -6.26 12.59
CA VAL A 114 10.15 -5.48 11.48
C VAL A 114 8.65 -5.71 11.42
N LYS A 115 7.91 -4.61 11.43
CA LYS A 115 6.47 -4.63 11.29
C LYS A 115 6.09 -4.71 9.83
N LYS A 116 5.12 -5.56 9.49
CA LYS A 116 4.59 -5.68 8.12
C LYS A 116 3.08 -5.66 8.09
N ILE A 117 2.52 -5.04 7.07
CA ILE A 117 1.08 -5.07 6.78
C ILE A 117 0.90 -5.39 5.30
N TYR A 118 0.27 -6.53 5.01
CA TYR A 118 -0.06 -6.99 3.66
C TYR A 118 -1.51 -6.61 3.35
N ILE A 119 -1.71 -5.91 2.22
CA ILE A 119 -2.99 -5.29 1.88
C ILE A 119 -3.40 -5.75 0.48
N ASN A 120 -4.63 -6.25 0.36
CA ASN A 120 -5.22 -6.58 -0.93
C ASN A 120 -6.61 -5.93 -1.03
N ASN A 121 -6.85 -5.20 -2.12
CA ASN A 121 -8.12 -4.53 -2.38
C ASN A 121 -8.64 -3.70 -1.19
N LYS A 122 -7.76 -2.89 -0.58
CA LYS A 122 -8.03 -2.03 0.59
C LYS A 122 -8.35 -2.78 1.88
N ARG A 123 -8.12 -4.09 1.95
CA ARG A 123 -8.29 -4.90 3.16
C ARG A 123 -6.93 -5.43 3.61
N VAL A 124 -6.65 -5.35 4.91
CA VAL A 124 -5.49 -6.02 5.51
C VAL A 124 -5.75 -7.53 5.46
N ILE A 125 -4.86 -8.28 4.82
CA ILE A 125 -4.97 -9.75 4.68
C ILE A 125 -4.03 -10.49 5.63
N ALA A 126 -2.94 -9.86 6.04
CA ALA A 126 -1.99 -10.37 7.01
C ALA A 126 -1.19 -9.22 7.63
N LYS A 127 -0.67 -9.44 8.84
CA LYS A 127 0.22 -8.51 9.53
C LYS A 127 1.20 -9.24 10.43
N GLU A 128 2.41 -8.72 10.54
CA GLU A 128 3.47 -9.25 11.40
C GLU A 128 3.89 -8.16 12.40
N HIS A 129 3.86 -8.48 13.69
CA HIS A 129 4.31 -7.60 14.78
C HIS A 129 3.57 -6.25 14.90
N VAL A 130 2.36 -6.14 14.34
CA VAL A 130 1.54 -4.92 14.33
C VAL A 130 0.27 -5.09 15.16
N ASN A 131 0.04 -4.21 16.13
CA ASN A 131 -1.22 -4.11 16.85
C ASN A 131 -2.24 -3.21 16.11
N SER A 132 -3.50 -3.17 16.59
CA SER A 132 -4.57 -2.43 15.89
C SER A 132 -4.38 -0.91 15.86
N GLU A 133 -3.75 -0.32 16.87
CA GLU A 133 -3.49 1.13 16.90
C GLU A 133 -2.38 1.50 15.90
N GLU A 134 -1.33 0.68 15.85
CA GLU A 134 -0.23 0.82 14.90
C GLU A 134 -0.70 0.63 13.46
N GLU A 135 -1.55 -0.38 13.21
CA GLU A 135 -2.18 -0.61 11.90
C GLU A 135 -2.93 0.63 11.43
N LYS A 136 -3.80 1.17 12.29
CA LYS A 136 -4.57 2.38 11.99
C LYS A 136 -3.66 3.57 11.68
N LEU A 137 -2.66 3.81 12.53
CA LEU A 137 -1.72 4.92 12.35
C LEU A 137 -0.97 4.81 11.01
N LEU A 138 -0.45 3.63 10.68
CA LEU A 138 0.30 3.39 9.45
C LEU A 138 -0.59 3.54 8.20
N LEU A 139 -1.82 3.04 8.23
CA LEU A 139 -2.79 3.23 7.15
C LEU A 139 -3.17 4.71 6.97
N ASP A 140 -3.37 5.44 8.06
CA ASP A 140 -3.68 6.88 8.03
C ASP A 140 -2.50 7.69 7.46
N LYS A 141 -1.26 7.36 7.86
CA LYS A 141 -0.05 7.96 7.27
C LYS A 141 0.04 7.68 5.78
N ALA A 142 -0.12 6.44 5.35
CA ALA A 142 -0.10 6.06 3.93
C ALA A 142 -1.13 6.87 3.10
N ASN A 143 -2.34 7.02 3.62
CA ASN A 143 -3.40 7.82 2.99
C ASN A 143 -3.02 9.31 2.91
N ARG A 144 -2.43 9.89 3.96
CA ARG A 144 -1.95 11.28 3.94
C ARG A 144 -0.88 11.48 2.86
N PHE A 145 0.12 10.59 2.82
CA PHE A 145 1.18 10.67 1.82
C PHE A 145 0.65 10.52 0.39
N GLN A 146 -0.24 9.55 0.16
CA GLN A 146 -0.86 9.35 -1.16
C GLN A 146 -1.67 10.58 -1.60
N LYS A 147 -2.42 11.20 -0.69
CA LYS A 147 -3.16 12.44 -0.98
C LYS A 147 -2.23 13.62 -1.29
N ALA A 148 -1.13 13.75 -0.57
CA ALA A 148 -0.14 14.78 -0.82
C ALA A 148 0.51 14.60 -2.21
N PHE A 149 0.86 13.37 -2.58
CA PHE A 149 1.39 13.06 -3.90
C PHE A 149 0.44 13.47 -5.04
N LYS A 150 -0.84 13.04 -4.96
CA LYS A 150 -1.91 13.38 -5.92
C LYS A 150 -2.28 14.86 -6.01
N LYS A 151 -1.80 15.69 -5.08
CA LYS A 151 -2.01 17.14 -5.11
C LYS A 151 -0.84 17.84 -5.79
N ALA A 152 0.35 17.25 -5.74
CA ALA A 152 1.58 17.81 -6.27
C ALA A 152 1.84 17.43 -7.74
N HIS A 153 1.16 16.39 -8.23
CA HIS A 153 1.16 15.87 -9.59
C HIS A 153 -0.31 15.74 -9.97
#